data_AF-A0A7W9LY00-F1
#
_entry.id   AF-A0A7W9LY00-F1
#
_cell.length_a   1.000
_cell.length_b   1.000
_cell.length_c   1.000
_cell.angle_alpha   90.00
_cell.angle_beta   90.00
_cell.angle_gamma   90.00
#
_symmetry.space_group_name_H-M   'P 1'
#
loop_
_entity.id
_entity.type
_entity.pdbx_description
1 polymer ?
#
loop_
_entity_poly.entity_id
_entity_poly.type
_entity_poly.pdbx_seq_one_letter_code
_entity_poly.pdbx_strand_id
1 'polypeptide(L)'
;MTEAIAALPMGTESRDGYDRDAFRHWNAGANPSDGCNTRAEVLISEAVEPPTVGPNCRLKGGRWWSYYDQVWVTSASGLDIDHMVPLAESWDSGASARTAQRREAYANDQGAAVSLVAVTARSNRSKADQDPAQWLPPAGDVQEHLTTAVAQWRARWLSERGTEIRG
;
A
#
# COMPACT_ATOMS: atom_id res chain seq x y z
N MET A 1 -3.28 -1.04 24.12
CA MET A 1 -3.08 -1.88 22.92
C MET A 1 -1.80 -1.44 22.20
N THR A 2 -0.68 -1.37 22.92
CA THR A 2 0.55 -0.66 22.47
C THR A 2 1.83 -1.46 22.73
N GLU A 3 1.82 -2.40 23.68
CA GLU A 3 3.03 -3.16 24.03
C GLU A 3 3.41 -4.24 22.99
N ALA A 4 2.43 -4.82 22.27
CA ALA A 4 2.71 -5.88 21.29
C ALA A 4 3.40 -5.37 20.00
N ILE A 5 3.33 -4.07 19.73
CA ILE A 5 3.87 -3.44 18.52
C ILE A 5 5.34 -3.06 18.71
N ALA A 6 5.71 -2.58 19.92
CA ALA A 6 7.07 -2.20 20.26
C ALA A 6 8.03 -3.40 20.38
N ALA A 7 7.50 -4.61 20.52
CA ALA A 7 8.27 -5.85 20.69
C ALA A 7 8.62 -6.56 19.37
N LEU A 8 8.22 -6.03 18.21
CA LEU A 8 8.63 -6.62 16.93
C LEU A 8 10.13 -6.35 16.74
N PRO A 9 10.99 -7.39 16.66
CA PRO A 9 12.42 -7.18 16.52
C PRO A 9 12.67 -6.43 15.21
N MET A 10 13.17 -5.19 15.34
CA MET A 10 13.72 -4.46 14.20
C MET A 10 14.93 -5.27 13.74
N GLY A 11 14.75 -6.02 12.66
CA GLY A 11 15.87 -6.68 12.00
C GLY A 11 16.85 -5.64 11.48
N THR A 12 18.03 -6.07 11.07
CA THR A 12 18.91 -5.20 10.30
C THR A 12 18.21 -4.83 8.99
N GLU A 13 17.99 -3.54 8.77
CA GLU A 13 17.48 -3.00 7.51
C GLU A 13 18.60 -2.95 6.46
N SER A 14 18.30 -3.36 5.22
CA SER A 14 19.25 -3.25 4.10
C SER A 14 18.55 -3.07 2.75
N ARG A 15 18.96 -2.00 2.04
CA ARG A 15 18.48 -1.67 0.68
C ARG A 15 19.23 -2.41 -0.43
N ASP A 16 20.22 -3.24 -0.09
CA ASP A 16 21.04 -3.91 -1.08
C ASP A 16 20.21 -4.75 -2.05
N GLY A 17 20.45 -4.56 -3.35
CA GLY A 17 19.74 -5.28 -4.41
C GLY A 17 18.28 -4.91 -4.59
N TYR A 18 17.80 -3.83 -3.98
CA TYR A 18 16.42 -3.38 -4.16
C TYR A 18 16.11 -3.09 -5.63
N ASP A 19 15.05 -3.74 -6.11
CA ASP A 19 14.43 -3.51 -7.40
C ASP A 19 12.93 -3.37 -7.20
N ARG A 20 12.37 -2.22 -7.61
CA ARG A 20 10.93 -1.96 -7.53
C ARG A 20 10.15 -2.98 -8.36
N ASP A 21 10.69 -3.43 -9.48
CA ASP A 21 10.02 -4.35 -10.39
C ASP A 21 9.95 -5.78 -9.83
N ALA A 22 10.69 -6.07 -8.75
CA ALA A 22 10.56 -7.31 -7.99
C ALA A 22 9.22 -7.42 -7.24
N PHE A 23 8.43 -6.35 -7.20
CA PHE A 23 7.07 -6.26 -6.67
C PHE A 23 6.08 -6.08 -7.83
N ARG A 24 5.58 -7.18 -8.40
CA ARG A 24 4.68 -7.12 -9.57
C ARG A 24 3.37 -6.42 -9.22
N HIS A 25 3.04 -5.35 -9.94
CA HIS A 25 1.77 -4.61 -9.83
C HIS A 25 1.35 -4.07 -11.21
N TRP A 26 0.06 -3.86 -11.48
CA TRP A 26 -1.11 -4.30 -10.70
C TRP A 26 -1.59 -5.66 -11.22
N ASN A 27 -1.89 -6.60 -10.32
CA ASN A 27 -2.45 -7.89 -10.71
C ASN A 27 -3.97 -7.79 -10.99
N ALA A 28 -4.61 -8.94 -11.27
CA ALA A 28 -6.03 -9.01 -11.61
C ALA A 28 -6.99 -8.73 -10.43
N GLY A 29 -6.50 -8.23 -9.30
CA GLY A 29 -7.34 -7.82 -8.20
C GLY A 29 -7.82 -8.96 -7.29
N ALA A 30 -8.75 -8.61 -6.40
CA ALA A 30 -9.44 -9.54 -5.51
C ALA A 30 -10.49 -10.38 -6.25
N ASN A 31 -11.04 -9.84 -7.35
CA ASN A 31 -11.92 -10.57 -8.25
C ASN A 31 -11.32 -10.64 -9.68
N PRO A 32 -10.53 -11.68 -10.00
CA PRO A 32 -9.89 -11.82 -11.30
C PRO A 32 -10.83 -11.87 -12.52
N SER A 33 -12.14 -11.97 -12.32
CA SER A 33 -13.14 -12.13 -13.39
C SER A 33 -13.85 -10.84 -13.81
N ASP A 34 -13.72 -9.74 -13.07
CA ASP A 34 -14.43 -8.48 -13.38
C ASP A 34 -13.63 -7.52 -14.29
N GLY A 35 -12.37 -7.86 -14.56
CA GLY A 35 -11.47 -7.06 -15.40
C GLY A 35 -10.91 -5.82 -14.69
N CYS A 36 -11.13 -5.66 -13.39
CA CYS A 36 -10.49 -4.65 -12.56
C CYS A 36 -9.13 -5.18 -12.07
N ASN A 37 -8.09 -4.38 -12.27
CA ASN A 37 -6.85 -4.62 -11.55
C ASN A 37 -6.94 -4.03 -10.14
N THR A 38 -5.99 -4.39 -9.26
CA THR A 38 -5.96 -3.87 -7.88
C THR A 38 -6.08 -2.36 -7.79
N ARG A 39 -5.44 -1.60 -8.70
CA ARG A 39 -5.55 -0.14 -8.74
C ARG A 39 -7.01 0.31 -8.88
N ALA A 40 -7.73 -0.28 -9.82
CA ALA A 40 -9.11 0.07 -10.08
C ALA A 40 -10.03 -0.35 -8.93
N GLU A 41 -9.80 -1.51 -8.33
CA GLU A 41 -10.56 -1.98 -7.17
C GLU A 41 -10.37 -1.07 -5.94
N VAL A 42 -9.13 -0.64 -5.64
CA VAL A 42 -8.89 0.33 -4.55
C VAL A 42 -9.60 1.65 -4.83
N LEU A 43 -9.55 2.16 -6.08
CA LEU A 43 -10.31 3.35 -6.44
C LEU A 43 -11.82 3.17 -6.31
N ILE A 44 -12.37 2.00 -6.66
CA ILE A 44 -13.80 1.75 -6.46
C ILE A 44 -14.13 1.73 -4.97
N SER A 45 -13.30 1.05 -4.16
CA SER A 45 -13.48 0.89 -2.72
C SER A 45 -13.40 2.22 -1.95
N GLU A 46 -12.47 3.10 -2.32
CA GLU A 46 -12.22 4.36 -1.61
C GLU A 46 -12.99 5.56 -2.18
N ALA A 47 -13.82 5.34 -3.21
CA ALA A 47 -14.67 6.38 -3.74
C ALA A 47 -15.73 6.80 -2.72
N VAL A 48 -15.79 8.10 -2.41
CA VAL A 48 -16.88 8.68 -1.61
C VAL A 48 -18.14 8.81 -2.44
N GLU A 49 -18.01 9.27 -3.69
CA GLU A 49 -19.06 9.17 -4.70
C GLU A 49 -18.61 8.11 -5.72
N PRO A 50 -19.32 6.98 -5.86
CA PRO A 50 -18.88 5.89 -6.72
C PRO A 50 -18.76 6.30 -8.19
N PRO A 51 -17.67 5.92 -8.90
CA PRO A 51 -17.61 6.06 -10.35
C PRO A 51 -18.53 5.05 -11.03
N THR A 52 -18.90 5.32 -12.28
CA THR A 52 -19.47 4.27 -13.15
C THR A 52 -18.36 3.34 -13.62
N VAL A 53 -18.57 2.03 -13.53
CA VAL A 53 -17.64 1.00 -14.02
C VAL A 53 -18.07 0.57 -15.42
N GLY A 54 -17.26 0.89 -16.43
CA GLY A 54 -17.46 0.46 -17.81
C GLY A 54 -16.70 -0.82 -18.19
N PRO A 55 -16.76 -1.23 -19.46
CA PRO A 55 -16.00 -2.38 -19.96
C PRO A 55 -14.50 -2.27 -19.66
N ASN A 56 -13.86 -3.41 -19.36
CA ASN A 56 -12.46 -3.51 -18.91
C ASN A 56 -12.17 -2.61 -17.69
N CYS A 57 -13.13 -2.52 -16.77
CA CYS A 57 -13.07 -1.71 -15.55
C CYS A 57 -12.70 -0.24 -15.78
N ARG A 58 -13.15 0.35 -16.89
CA ARG A 58 -12.91 1.77 -17.16
C ARG A 58 -13.81 2.64 -16.28
N LEU A 59 -13.22 3.28 -15.27
CA LEU A 59 -13.89 4.18 -14.34
C LEU A 59 -14.24 5.52 -15.02
N LYS A 60 -15.45 6.03 -14.76
CA LYS A 60 -15.90 7.36 -15.20
C LYS A 60 -16.63 8.10 -14.08
N GLY A 61 -16.35 9.39 -13.93
CA GLY A 61 -16.89 10.20 -12.84
C GLY A 61 -16.32 9.76 -11.49
N GLY A 62 -17.11 9.94 -10.44
CA GLY A 62 -16.74 9.63 -9.06
C GLY A 62 -16.05 10.77 -8.34
N ARG A 63 -15.87 10.59 -7.03
CA ARG A 63 -15.21 11.56 -6.16
C ARG A 63 -14.48 10.83 -5.04
N TRP A 64 -13.24 11.24 -4.81
CA TRP A 64 -12.34 10.66 -3.84
C TRP A 64 -11.80 11.72 -2.90
N TRP A 65 -11.56 11.29 -1.67
CA TRP A 65 -10.79 12.06 -0.70
C TRP A 65 -9.35 11.55 -0.73
N SER A 66 -8.41 12.38 -1.18
CA SER A 66 -7.00 12.00 -1.19
C SER A 66 -6.48 11.95 0.24
N TYR A 67 -6.02 10.76 0.66
CA TYR A 67 -5.76 10.48 2.07
C TYR A 67 -4.70 11.39 2.69
N TYR A 68 -3.55 11.60 2.02
CA TYR A 68 -2.40 12.31 2.61
C TYR A 68 -2.52 13.83 2.68
N ASP A 69 -3.12 14.45 1.67
CA ASP A 69 -3.20 15.91 1.52
C ASP A 69 -4.61 16.45 1.67
N GLN A 70 -5.60 15.59 1.91
CA GLN A 70 -6.97 15.97 2.28
C GLN A 70 -7.63 16.89 1.26
N VAL A 71 -7.46 16.55 -0.01
CA VAL A 71 -8.11 17.27 -1.11
C VAL A 71 -9.11 16.38 -1.83
N TRP A 72 -10.21 17.00 -2.26
CA TRP A 72 -11.18 16.33 -3.12
C TRP A 72 -10.66 16.20 -4.55
N VAL A 73 -10.78 15.01 -5.10
CA VAL A 73 -10.40 14.70 -6.48
C VAL A 73 -11.61 14.08 -7.20
N THR A 74 -11.91 14.54 -8.40
CA THR A 74 -13.05 14.05 -9.22
C THR A 74 -12.60 13.28 -10.46
N SER A 75 -11.30 13.10 -10.65
CA SER A 75 -10.72 12.32 -11.73
C SER A 75 -9.90 11.17 -11.18
N ALA A 76 -10.29 9.94 -11.54
CA ALA A 76 -9.53 8.73 -11.23
C ALA A 76 -8.08 8.76 -11.75
N SER A 77 -7.78 9.55 -12.80
CA SER A 77 -6.42 9.70 -13.32
C SER A 77 -5.55 10.69 -12.52
N GLY A 78 -6.16 11.52 -11.66
CA GLY A 78 -5.45 12.41 -10.75
C GLY A 78 -4.93 11.72 -9.49
N LEU A 79 -5.30 10.45 -9.31
CA LEU A 79 -4.98 9.64 -8.14
C LEU A 79 -3.98 8.55 -8.50
N ASP A 80 -3.01 8.37 -7.61
CA ASP A 80 -2.20 7.17 -7.50
C ASP A 80 -2.73 6.30 -6.35
N ILE A 81 -2.41 5.01 -6.40
CA ILE A 81 -2.55 4.12 -5.25
C ILE A 81 -1.16 3.94 -4.65
N ASP A 82 -0.96 4.45 -3.44
CA ASP A 82 0.31 4.38 -2.72
C ASP A 82 0.34 3.20 -1.74
N HIS A 83 1.53 2.62 -1.56
CA HIS A 83 1.81 1.67 -0.49
C HIS A 83 2.15 2.47 0.77
N MET A 84 1.27 2.46 1.78
CA MET A 84 1.43 3.31 2.96
C MET A 84 2.78 3.05 3.67
N VAL A 85 3.13 1.77 3.82
CA VAL A 85 4.54 1.37 3.99
C VAL A 85 5.16 1.22 2.60
N PRO A 86 6.24 1.95 2.25
CA PRO A 86 6.85 1.84 0.93
C PRO A 86 7.36 0.43 0.62
N LEU A 87 7.33 0.05 -0.67
CA LEU A 87 7.93 -1.21 -1.15
C LEU A 87 9.42 -1.32 -0.79
N ALA A 88 10.11 -0.20 -0.84
CA ALA A 88 11.50 -0.01 -0.45
C ALA A 88 11.74 -0.32 1.04
N GLU A 89 10.95 0.29 1.93
CA GLU A 89 10.94 -0.04 3.35
C GLU A 89 10.63 -1.53 3.59
N SER A 90 9.68 -2.10 2.84
CA SER A 90 9.38 -3.54 2.96
C SER A 90 10.59 -4.42 2.61
N TRP A 91 11.38 -4.00 1.61
CA TRP A 91 12.59 -4.70 1.19
C TRP A 91 13.64 -4.66 2.28
N ASP A 92 13.88 -3.46 2.82
CA ASP A 92 14.84 -3.19 3.89
C ASP A 92 14.52 -4.04 5.12
N SER A 93 13.23 -4.12 5.46
CA SER A 93 12.70 -4.89 6.58
C SER A 93 12.59 -6.41 6.33
N GLY A 94 13.05 -6.92 5.17
CA GLY A 94 13.21 -8.37 4.91
C GLY A 94 12.34 -8.96 3.79
N ALA A 95 11.60 -8.16 3.01
CA ALA A 95 10.92 -8.64 1.81
C ALA A 95 11.88 -9.08 0.70
N SER A 96 13.15 -8.66 0.78
CA SER A 96 14.26 -9.12 -0.09
C SER A 96 14.41 -10.64 -0.09
N ALA A 97 14.27 -11.28 1.07
CA ALA A 97 14.38 -12.73 1.24
C ALA A 97 13.11 -13.51 0.88
N ARG A 98 12.01 -12.83 0.54
CA ARG A 98 10.72 -13.48 0.25
C ARG A 98 10.64 -13.93 -1.21
N THR A 99 9.71 -14.83 -1.52
CA THR A 99 9.46 -15.25 -2.90
C THR A 99 8.85 -14.09 -3.72
N ALA A 100 9.00 -14.15 -5.05
CA ALA A 100 8.36 -13.17 -5.94
C ALA A 100 6.83 -13.13 -5.76
N GLN A 101 6.21 -14.30 -5.53
CA GLN A 101 4.77 -14.41 -5.25
C GLN A 101 4.38 -13.68 -3.95
N ARG A 102 5.19 -13.77 -2.90
CA ARG A 102 4.90 -13.09 -1.63
C ARG A 102 5.07 -11.57 -1.75
N ARG A 103 6.07 -11.11 -2.51
CA ARG A 103 6.23 -9.67 -2.84
C ARG A 103 5.06 -9.15 -3.69
N GLU A 104 4.62 -9.92 -4.68
CA GLU A 104 3.42 -9.61 -5.48
C GLU A 104 2.16 -9.55 -4.59
N ALA A 105 1.99 -10.50 -3.66
CA ALA A 105 0.86 -10.49 -2.73
C ALA A 105 0.86 -9.24 -1.83
N TYR A 106 2.02 -8.80 -1.37
CA TYR A 106 2.15 -7.55 -0.61
C TYR A 106 1.82 -6.31 -1.45
N ALA A 107 2.37 -6.23 -2.67
CA ALA A 107 2.17 -5.08 -3.54
C ALA A 107 0.71 -4.89 -4.01
N ASN A 108 -0.11 -5.94 -3.91
CA ASN A 108 -1.52 -5.92 -4.33
C ASN A 108 -2.47 -6.18 -3.15
N ASP A 109 -2.03 -6.00 -1.90
CA ASP A 109 -2.82 -6.31 -0.72
C ASP A 109 -3.99 -5.33 -0.52
N GLN A 110 -5.20 -5.84 -0.69
CA GLN A 110 -6.45 -5.12 -0.43
C GLN A 110 -7.12 -5.55 0.88
N GLY A 111 -6.51 -6.51 1.60
CA GLY A 111 -7.10 -7.07 2.82
C GLY A 111 -6.88 -6.22 4.08
N ALA A 112 -6.19 -5.08 3.98
CA ALA A 112 -6.01 -4.13 5.07
C ALA A 112 -6.05 -2.70 4.52
N ALA A 113 -6.83 -1.83 5.19
CA ALA A 113 -6.96 -0.41 4.84
C ALA A 113 -5.65 0.38 4.95
N VAL A 114 -4.63 -0.19 5.59
CA VAL A 114 -3.29 0.41 5.74
C VAL A 114 -2.30 -0.08 4.69
N SER A 115 -2.70 -0.94 3.76
CA SER A 115 -1.80 -1.48 2.74
C SER A 115 -1.70 -0.58 1.51
N LEU A 116 -2.85 -0.20 0.95
CA LEU A 116 -2.98 0.61 -0.26
C LEU A 116 -3.94 1.76 -0.01
N VAL A 117 -3.58 2.97 -0.47
CA VAL A 117 -4.43 4.18 -0.31
C VAL A 117 -4.43 5.04 -1.57
N ALA A 118 -5.59 5.60 -1.92
CA ALA A 118 -5.76 6.57 -2.99
C ALA A 118 -5.30 7.96 -2.53
N VAL A 119 -4.34 8.51 -3.26
CA VAL A 119 -3.71 9.79 -2.95
C VAL A 119 -3.45 10.58 -4.22
N THR A 120 -3.29 11.90 -4.12
CA THR A 120 -2.88 12.66 -5.30
C THR A 120 -1.50 12.21 -5.78
N ALA A 121 -1.29 12.25 -7.08
CA ALA A 121 0.02 11.96 -7.65
C ALA A 121 1.12 12.92 -7.14
N ARG A 122 0.74 14.12 -6.67
CA ARG A 122 1.66 15.07 -6.03
C ARG A 122 2.14 14.55 -4.67
N SER A 123 1.23 14.16 -3.78
CA SER A 123 1.61 13.66 -2.46
C SER A 123 2.38 12.34 -2.56
N ASN A 124 1.96 11.44 -3.45
CA ASN A 124 2.66 10.18 -3.70
C ASN A 124 4.12 10.41 -4.17
N ARG A 125 4.33 11.29 -5.15
CA ARG A 125 5.68 11.62 -5.63
C ARG A 125 6.54 12.37 -4.60
N SER A 126 5.91 13.13 -3.70
CA SER A 126 6.61 13.76 -2.57
C SER A 126 7.15 12.71 -1.59
N LYS A 127 6.38 11.65 -1.33
CA LYS A 127 6.79 10.50 -0.52
C LYS A 127 7.86 9.66 -1.20
N ALA A 128 7.64 9.28 -2.46
CA ALA A 128 8.52 8.38 -3.21
C ALA A 128 8.80 7.07 -2.43
N ASP A 129 10.07 6.77 -2.14
CA ASP A 129 10.53 5.59 -1.42
C ASP A 129 10.97 5.88 0.03
N GLN A 130 10.70 7.09 0.53
CA GLN A 130 11.04 7.52 1.87
C GLN A 130 10.20 6.79 2.93
N ASP A 131 10.87 6.39 4.01
CA ASP A 131 10.22 5.82 5.18
C ASP A 131 9.47 6.90 6.01
N PRO A 132 8.59 6.50 6.96
CA PRO A 132 7.84 7.45 7.79
C PRO A 132 8.68 8.35 8.72
N ALA A 133 9.97 8.07 8.93
CA ALA A 133 10.88 8.95 9.66
C ALA A 133 11.48 10.05 8.74
N GLN A 134 11.54 9.81 7.43
CA GLN A 134 12.02 10.76 6.43
C GLN A 134 10.90 11.60 5.81
N TRP A 135 9.72 11.02 5.66
CA TRP A 135 8.56 11.69 5.07
C TRP A 135 7.30 11.53 5.91
N LEU A 136 6.58 12.63 6.08
CA LEU A 136 5.28 12.65 6.72
C LEU A 136 4.23 13.30 5.79
N PRO A 137 2.98 12.80 5.80
CA PRO A 137 1.90 13.35 5.03
C PRO A 137 1.60 14.78 5.49
N PRO A 138 1.21 15.69 4.57
CA PRO A 138 0.90 17.07 4.93
C PRO A 138 -0.21 17.21 5.99
N ALA A 139 -1.17 16.29 6.01
CA ALA A 139 -2.25 16.26 7.00
C ALA A 139 -1.80 15.66 8.34
N GLY A 140 -1.87 16.44 9.42
CA GLY A 140 -1.34 16.05 10.74
C GLY A 140 -2.04 14.86 11.39
N ASP A 141 -3.36 14.76 11.26
CA ASP A 141 -4.15 13.62 11.73
C ASP A 141 -3.76 12.30 11.05
N VAL A 142 -3.28 12.37 9.80
CA VAL A 142 -2.77 11.21 9.08
C VAL A 142 -1.38 10.80 9.58
N GLN A 143 -0.54 11.75 10.01
CA GLN A 143 0.75 11.45 10.62
C GLN A 143 0.60 10.59 11.88
N GLU A 144 -0.40 10.90 12.72
CA GLU A 144 -0.72 10.13 13.93
C GLU A 144 -1.11 8.67 13.58
N HIS A 145 -1.82 8.48 12.47
CA HIS A 145 -2.25 7.16 12.01
C HIS A 145 -1.13 6.33 11.40
N LEU A 146 -0.10 6.95 10.80
CA LEU A 146 0.98 6.23 10.13
C LEU A 146 1.74 5.27 11.05
N THR A 147 1.94 5.64 12.31
CA THR A 147 2.62 4.75 13.28
C THR A 147 1.81 3.46 13.50
N THR A 148 0.49 3.58 13.57
CA THR A 148 -0.41 2.43 13.70
C THR A 148 -0.43 1.59 12.42
N ALA A 149 -0.37 2.23 11.25
CA ALA A 149 -0.31 1.55 9.97
C ALA A 149 0.97 0.73 9.81
N VAL A 150 2.14 1.31 10.11
CA VAL A 150 3.42 0.59 10.11
C VAL A 150 3.37 -0.62 11.04
N ALA A 151 2.81 -0.45 12.23
CA ALA A 151 2.66 -1.52 13.20
C ALA A 151 1.80 -2.69 12.69
N GLN A 152 0.63 -2.38 12.13
CA GLN A 152 -0.28 -3.38 11.55
C GLN A 152 0.37 -4.08 10.35
N TRP A 153 1.06 -3.32 9.50
CA TRP A 153 1.82 -3.87 8.39
C TRP A 153 2.90 -4.84 8.86
N ARG A 154 3.73 -4.46 9.85
CA ARG A 154 4.76 -5.33 10.43
C ARG A 154 4.15 -6.60 11.00
N ALA A 155 3.06 -6.49 11.75
CA ALA A 155 2.36 -7.63 12.34
C ALA A 155 1.80 -8.59 11.27
N ARG A 156 1.42 -8.10 10.09
CA ARG A 156 0.86 -8.91 9.00
C ARG A 156 1.93 -9.51 8.09
N TRP A 157 2.97 -8.76 7.76
CA TRP A 157 3.92 -9.12 6.70
C TRP A 157 5.30 -9.55 7.22
N LEU A 158 5.69 -9.15 8.43
CA LEU A 158 6.98 -9.51 9.02
C LEU A 158 6.90 -10.58 10.13
N SER A 159 5.70 -10.88 10.64
CA SER A 159 5.50 -11.90 11.69
C SER A 159 5.62 -13.34 11.17
N GLU A 160 5.45 -13.57 9.87
CA GLU A 160 5.58 -14.88 9.23
C GLU A 160 7.05 -15.29 9.00
N ARG A 161 7.94 -15.01 9.95
CA ARG A 161 9.33 -15.50 9.93
C ARG A 161 9.45 -16.99 10.33
N GLY A 162 8.36 -17.77 10.38
CA GLY A 162 8.39 -19.07 11.05
C GLY A 162 7.47 -20.21 10.58
N THR A 163 6.80 -20.17 9.43
CA THR A 163 5.84 -21.24 9.05
C THR A 163 6.04 -21.88 7.67
N GLU A 164 7.19 -21.70 7.04
CA GLU A 164 7.59 -22.50 5.86
C GLU A 164 8.85 -23.34 6.15
N ILE A 165 8.81 -24.14 7.22
CA ILE A 165 9.59 -25.37 7.33
C ILE A 165 8.67 -26.42 7.98
N ARG A 166 8.08 -27.27 7.13
CA ARG A 166 7.48 -28.61 7.36
C ARG A 166 6.07 -28.73 6.78
N GLY A 167 5.95 -29.60 5.79
CA GLY A 167 4.73 -30.06 5.15
C GLY A 167 5.07 -30.71 3.83
#